data_AF-A0A7V0YJ82-F1
#
_entry.id   AF-A0A7V0YJ82-F1
#
_cell.length_a   1.000
_cell.length_b   1.000
_cell.length_c   1.000
_cell.angle_alpha   90.00
_cell.angle_beta   90.00
_cell.angle_gamma   90.00
#
_symmetry.space_group_name_H-M   'P 1'
#
loop_
_entity.id
_entity.type
_entity.pdbx_description
1 polymer ?
#
loop_
_entity_poly.entity_id
_entity_poly.type
_entity_poly.pdbx_seq_one_letter_code
_entity_poly.pdbx_strand_id
1 'polypeptide(L)'
;MKQYIFFAILAGIFWGVGGYFEKAGLKEMGIPPVAGITIRTLVALIFLGLLSISSWNMIQHPTNYKALLMIIIGGGIVAGTLGMWSFYVSLAKSENLGVTLAVAFAMSPISGTLLGLLKGTQDFNWKVVIGILLIVSGIILVQLSHKPAH
;
A
#
# COMPACT_ATOMS: atom_id res chain seq x y z
N MET A 1 17.22 15.18 -6.00
CA MET A 1 16.37 14.26 -5.20
C MET A 1 17.04 12.90 -5.14
N LYS A 2 17.03 12.22 -3.98
CA LYS A 2 17.58 10.85 -3.89
C LYS A 2 16.76 9.89 -4.76
N GLN A 3 17.41 8.95 -5.45
CA GLN A 3 16.80 8.06 -6.45
C GLN A 3 15.54 7.32 -5.93
N TYR A 4 15.49 6.95 -4.65
CA TYR A 4 14.34 6.28 -4.05
C TYR A 4 13.07 7.17 -4.01
N ILE A 5 13.20 8.50 -3.95
CA ILE A 5 12.05 9.40 -3.91
C ILE A 5 11.32 9.36 -5.25
N PHE A 6 12.07 9.27 -6.35
CA PHE A 6 11.50 9.13 -7.68
C PHE A 6 10.66 7.85 -7.81
N PHE A 7 11.19 6.71 -7.37
CA PHE A 7 10.44 5.45 -7.37
C PHE A 7 9.23 5.48 -6.42
N ALA A 8 9.31 6.16 -5.28
CA ALA A 8 8.17 6.32 -4.38
C ALA A 8 7.04 7.15 -5.01
N ILE A 9 7.38 8.19 -5.78
CA ILE A 9 6.40 8.98 -6.54
C ILE A 9 5.74 8.12 -7.62
N LEU A 10 6.54 7.37 -8.40
CA LEU A 10 6.00 6.46 -9.41
C LEU A 10 5.09 5.39 -8.80
N ALA A 11 5.48 4.82 -7.65
CA ALA A 11 4.64 3.88 -6.92
C ALA A 11 3.30 4.51 -6.56
N GLY A 12 3.28 5.74 -6.02
CA GLY A 12 2.06 6.47 -5.72
C GLY A 12 1.17 6.68 -6.97
N ILE A 13 1.77 7.05 -8.10
CA ILE A 13 1.05 7.22 -9.38
C ILE A 13 0.42 5.89 -9.82
N PHE A 14 1.19 4.79 -9.84
CA PHE A 14 0.68 3.48 -10.26
C PHE A 14 -0.40 2.94 -9.33
N TRP A 15 -0.29 3.17 -8.02
CA TRP A 15 -1.34 2.82 -7.07
C TRP A 15 -2.62 3.66 -7.27
N GLY A 16 -2.50 4.94 -7.58
CA GLY A 16 -3.65 5.80 -7.89
C GLY A 16 -4.38 5.36 -9.17
N VAL A 17 -3.64 5.16 -10.26
CA VAL A 17 -4.19 4.72 -11.56
C VAL A 17 -4.75 3.30 -11.44
N GLY A 18 -4.01 2.39 -10.81
CA GLY A 18 -4.46 1.02 -10.57
C GLY A 18 -5.73 0.97 -9.73
N GLY A 19 -5.79 1.72 -8.62
CA GLY A 19 -6.97 1.78 -7.76
C GLY A 19 -8.23 2.28 -8.47
N TYR A 20 -8.09 3.17 -9.47
CA TYR A 20 -9.21 3.58 -10.32
C TYR A 20 -9.78 2.41 -11.13
N PHE A 21 -8.92 1.68 -11.86
CA PHE A 21 -9.34 0.53 -12.66
C PHE A 21 -9.83 -0.64 -11.79
N GLU A 22 -9.22 -0.87 -10.63
CA GLU A 22 -9.64 -1.90 -9.67
C GLU A 22 -11.05 -1.61 -9.16
N LYS A 23 -11.32 -0.37 -8.73
CA LYS A 23 -12.66 0.04 -8.28
C LYS A 23 -13.69 -0.08 -9.40
N ALA A 24 -13.36 0.41 -10.61
CA ALA A 24 -14.24 0.31 -11.76
C ALA A 24 -14.54 -1.17 -12.11
N GLY A 25 -13.51 -2.01 -12.21
CA GLY A 25 -13.67 -3.43 -12.53
C GLY A 25 -14.47 -4.21 -11.49
N LEU A 26 -14.27 -3.94 -10.19
CA LEU A 26 -15.09 -4.53 -9.13
C LEU A 26 -16.58 -4.17 -9.29
N LYS A 27 -16.87 -2.91 -9.61
CA LYS A 27 -18.24 -2.42 -9.81
C LYS A 27 -18.88 -3.02 -11.05
N GLU A 28 -18.20 -2.97 -12.20
CA GLU A 28 -18.71 -3.46 -13.48
C GLU A 28 -18.96 -4.98 -13.46
N MET A 29 -18.07 -5.76 -12.82
CA MET A 29 -18.25 -7.21 -12.73
C MET A 29 -19.15 -7.66 -11.58
N GLY A 30 -19.47 -6.77 -10.63
CA GLY A 30 -20.28 -7.11 -9.44
C GLY A 30 -19.67 -8.22 -8.56
N ILE A 31 -18.36 -8.41 -8.60
CA ILE A 31 -17.68 -9.49 -7.87
C ILE A 31 -17.33 -9.08 -6.44
N PRO A 32 -17.26 -10.04 -5.49
CA PRO A 32 -16.83 -9.73 -4.15
C PRO A 32 -15.37 -9.23 -4.14
N PRO A 33 -14.99 -8.33 -3.21
CA PRO A 33 -13.65 -7.74 -3.17
C PRO A 33 -12.52 -8.76 -3.11
N VAL A 34 -12.74 -9.88 -2.39
CA VAL A 34 -11.78 -10.99 -2.27
C VAL A 34 -11.52 -11.71 -3.59
N ALA A 35 -12.49 -11.77 -4.50
CA ALA A 35 -12.28 -12.34 -5.82
C ALA A 35 -11.44 -11.40 -6.69
N GLY A 36 -11.75 -10.10 -6.70
CA GLY A 36 -11.02 -9.11 -7.51
C GLY A 36 -9.54 -8.98 -7.12
N ILE A 37 -9.25 -8.91 -5.81
CA ILE A 37 -7.87 -8.92 -5.31
C ILE A 37 -7.11 -10.20 -5.64
N THR A 38 -7.78 -11.35 -5.65
CA THR A 38 -7.15 -12.64 -5.96
C THR A 38 -6.71 -12.66 -7.43
N ILE A 39 -7.59 -12.21 -8.35
CA ILE A 39 -7.27 -12.07 -9.78
C ILE A 39 -6.09 -11.11 -9.97
N ARG A 40 -6.16 -9.90 -9.38
CA ARG A 40 -5.07 -8.91 -9.42
C ARG A 40 -3.74 -9.50 -8.92
N THR A 41 -3.77 -10.21 -7.80
CA THR A 41 -2.56 -10.78 -7.17
C THR A 41 -1.99 -11.91 -8.02
N LEU A 42 -2.82 -12.74 -8.65
CA LEU A 42 -2.38 -13.77 -9.57
C LEU A 42 -1.66 -13.16 -10.78
N VAL A 43 -2.24 -12.12 -11.38
CA VAL A 43 -1.61 -11.39 -12.50
C VAL A 43 -0.28 -10.77 -12.05
N ALA A 44 -0.26 -10.12 -10.89
CA ALA A 44 0.98 -9.55 -10.32
C ALA A 44 2.05 -10.62 -10.07
N LEU A 45 1.68 -11.81 -9.57
CA LEU A 45 2.59 -12.93 -9.36
C LEU A 45 3.23 -13.39 -10.68
N ILE A 46 2.46 -13.49 -11.76
CA ILE A 46 2.98 -13.87 -13.08
C ILE A 46 4.02 -12.86 -13.56
N PHE A 47 3.67 -11.56 -13.61
CA PHE A 47 4.58 -10.53 -14.12
C PHE A 47 5.81 -10.33 -13.23
N LEU A 48 5.63 -10.27 -11.91
CA LEU A 48 6.76 -10.15 -10.98
C LEU A 48 7.62 -11.42 -10.99
N GLY A 49 7.00 -12.59 -11.12
CA GLY A 49 7.70 -13.85 -11.28
C GLY A 49 8.65 -13.81 -12.47
N LEU A 50 8.15 -13.44 -13.66
CA LEU A 50 8.95 -13.29 -14.87
C LEU A 50 10.07 -12.27 -14.73
N LEU A 51 9.78 -11.09 -14.17
CA LEU A 51 10.79 -10.05 -13.95
C LEU A 51 11.86 -10.44 -12.93
N SER A 52 11.51 -11.31 -11.97
CA SER A 52 12.41 -11.71 -10.89
C SER A 52 13.42 -12.80 -11.27
N ILE A 53 13.25 -13.51 -12.39
CA ILE A 53 14.04 -14.71 -12.75
C ILE A 53 15.55 -14.47 -12.64
N SER A 54 16.06 -13.37 -13.21
CA SER A 54 17.49 -13.03 -13.17
C SER A 54 17.98 -12.55 -11.80
N SER A 55 17.07 -12.08 -10.95
CA SER A 55 17.39 -11.48 -9.65
C SER A 55 17.62 -12.54 -8.55
N TRP A 56 17.09 -13.75 -8.71
CA TRP A 56 17.26 -14.83 -7.72
C TRP A 56 18.73 -15.23 -7.52
N ASN A 57 19.56 -15.10 -8.56
CA ASN A 57 20.98 -15.37 -8.48
C ASN A 57 21.78 -14.29 -7.73
N MET A 58 21.16 -13.14 -7.43
CA MET A 58 21.79 -12.02 -6.72
C MET A 58 21.59 -12.09 -5.20
N ILE A 59 20.94 -13.13 -4.68
CA ILE A 59 20.70 -13.29 -3.25
C ILE A 59 22.02 -13.54 -2.51
N GLN A 60 22.45 -12.57 -1.71
CA GLN A 60 23.71 -12.63 -0.96
C GLN A 60 23.67 -13.62 0.22
N HIS A 61 22.49 -13.83 0.82
CA HIS A 61 22.32 -14.65 2.03
C HIS A 61 21.12 -15.60 1.91
N PRO A 62 21.20 -16.63 1.05
CA PRO A 62 20.06 -17.50 0.72
C PRO A 62 19.53 -18.34 1.89
N THR A 63 20.35 -18.57 2.92
CA THR A 63 19.99 -19.36 4.11
C THR A 63 19.46 -18.53 5.26
N ASN A 64 19.25 -17.21 5.08
CA ASN A 64 18.70 -16.36 6.13
C ASN A 64 17.17 -16.52 6.24
N TYR A 65 16.74 -17.62 6.89
CA TYR A 65 15.33 -17.94 7.09
C TYR A 65 14.57 -16.87 7.88
N LYS A 66 15.23 -16.15 8.78
CA LYS A 66 14.61 -15.05 9.52
C LYS A 66 14.20 -13.91 8.59
N ALA A 67 15.09 -13.50 7.67
CA ALA A 67 14.77 -12.48 6.68
C ALA A 67 13.66 -12.96 5.72
N LEU A 68 13.70 -14.23 5.33
CA LEU A 68 12.64 -14.84 4.52
C LEU A 68 11.28 -14.79 5.24
N LEU A 69 11.24 -15.16 6.53
CA LEU A 69 10.02 -15.09 7.33
C LEU A 69 9.50 -13.65 7.50
N MET A 70 10.37 -12.65 7.61
CA MET A 70 9.96 -11.25 7.64
C MET A 70 9.25 -10.83 6.35
N ILE A 71 9.74 -11.28 5.19
CA ILE A 71 9.12 -11.01 3.88
C ILE A 71 7.79 -11.76 3.75
N ILE A 72 7.74 -13.05 4.10
CA ILE A 72 6.53 -13.87 4.00
C ILE A 72 5.44 -13.34 4.93
N ILE A 73 5.74 -13.15 6.21
CA ILE A 73 4.75 -12.76 7.22
C ILE A 73 4.40 -11.28 7.06
N GLY A 74 5.39 -10.39 7.10
CA GLY A 74 5.16 -8.95 7.05
C GLY A 74 4.69 -8.48 5.67
N GLY A 75 5.41 -8.89 4.62
CA GLY A 75 5.09 -8.51 3.25
C GLY A 75 3.91 -9.29 2.67
N GLY A 76 3.96 -10.63 2.73
CA GLY A 76 2.95 -11.49 2.09
C GLY A 76 1.61 -11.53 2.84
N ILE A 77 1.64 -11.84 4.14
CA ILE A 77 0.41 -12.03 4.92
C ILE A 77 -0.15 -10.68 5.39
N VAL A 78 0.62 -9.91 6.15
CA VAL A 78 0.12 -8.68 6.77
C VAL A 78 -0.19 -7.61 5.72
N ALA A 79 0.80 -7.21 4.90
CA ALA A 79 0.56 -6.20 3.88
C ALA A 79 -0.21 -6.76 2.66
N GLY A 80 0.29 -7.86 2.07
CA GLY A 80 -0.18 -8.41 0.81
C GLY A 80 -1.55 -9.10 0.87
N THR A 81 -1.95 -9.61 2.04
CA THR A 81 -3.25 -10.28 2.21
C THR A 81 -4.21 -9.42 3.03
N LEU A 82 -3.90 -9.17 4.30
CA LEU A 82 -4.82 -8.45 5.21
C LEU A 82 -4.98 -6.97 4.83
N GLY A 83 -3.86 -6.28 4.55
CA GLY A 83 -3.87 -4.89 4.13
C GLY A 83 -4.60 -4.70 2.80
N MET A 84 -4.23 -5.50 1.80
CA MET A 84 -4.87 -5.47 0.49
C MET A 84 -6.36 -5.83 0.55
N TRP A 85 -6.76 -6.86 1.32
CA TRP A 85 -8.18 -7.21 1.51
C TRP A 85 -8.97 -6.05 2.12
N SER A 86 -8.42 -5.44 3.18
CA SER A 86 -9.04 -4.27 3.83
C SER A 86 -9.20 -3.10 2.85
N PHE A 87 -8.18 -2.86 2.02
CA PHE A 87 -8.23 -1.85 0.96
C PHE A 87 -9.31 -2.15 -0.09
N TYR A 88 -9.39 -3.38 -0.57
CA TYR A 88 -10.39 -3.81 -1.55
C TYR A 88 -11.83 -3.73 -1.01
N VAL A 89 -12.03 -4.10 0.25
CA VAL A 89 -13.33 -3.92 0.94
C VAL A 89 -13.68 -2.43 1.03
N SER A 90 -12.71 -1.57 1.31
CA SER A 90 -12.92 -0.11 1.32
C SER A 90 -13.25 0.43 -0.07
N LEU A 91 -12.55 0.00 -1.12
CA LEU A 91 -12.82 0.41 -2.50
C LEU A 91 -14.25 0.09 -2.93
N ALA A 92 -14.72 -1.12 -2.62
CA ALA A 92 -16.06 -1.57 -2.99
C ALA A 92 -17.18 -0.81 -2.26
N LYS A 93 -16.91 -0.30 -1.06
CA LYS A 93 -17.88 0.46 -0.25
C LYS A 93 -17.80 1.98 -0.45
N SER A 94 -16.69 2.46 -0.99
CA SER A 94 -16.41 3.89 -1.09
C SER A 94 -17.07 4.49 -2.33
N GLU A 95 -17.64 5.68 -2.20
CA GLU A 95 -18.06 6.51 -3.33
C GLU A 95 -16.89 7.35 -3.86
N ASN A 96 -16.00 7.81 -2.97
CA ASN A 96 -14.85 8.66 -3.30
C ASN A 96 -13.51 7.89 -3.26
N LEU A 97 -12.96 7.60 -4.43
CA LEU A 97 -11.66 6.93 -4.55
C LEU A 97 -10.51 7.74 -3.93
N GLY A 98 -10.48 9.06 -4.17
CA GLY A 98 -9.39 9.92 -3.70
C GLY A 98 -9.24 9.91 -2.19
N VAL A 99 -10.37 9.94 -1.46
CA VAL A 99 -10.40 9.80 -0.01
C VAL A 99 -9.90 8.43 0.43
N THR A 100 -10.40 7.35 -0.19
CA THR A 100 -9.99 5.99 0.17
C THR A 100 -8.48 5.80 0.02
N LEU A 101 -7.90 6.26 -1.09
CA LEU A 101 -6.46 6.19 -1.33
C LEU A 101 -5.70 7.06 -0.33
N ALA A 102 -6.15 8.29 -0.09
CA ALA A 102 -5.51 9.21 0.85
C ALA A 102 -5.46 8.63 2.27
N VAL A 103 -6.58 8.12 2.79
CA VAL A 103 -6.65 7.50 4.12
C VAL A 103 -5.77 6.25 4.17
N ALA A 104 -5.93 5.32 3.23
CA ALA A 104 -5.22 4.04 3.24
C ALA A 104 -3.70 4.21 3.19
N PHE A 105 -3.19 5.03 2.27
CA PHE A 105 -1.74 5.19 2.09
C PHE A 105 -1.10 6.11 3.11
N ALA A 106 -1.82 7.08 3.66
CA ALA A 106 -1.28 7.94 4.70
C ALA A 106 -1.15 7.26 6.07
N MET A 107 -1.91 6.19 6.32
CA MET A 107 -1.70 5.35 7.51
C MET A 107 -0.40 4.53 7.44
N SER A 108 0.16 4.32 6.24
CA SER A 108 1.41 3.60 6.05
C SER A 108 2.63 4.28 6.70
N PRO A 109 2.94 5.58 6.45
CA PRO A 109 4.03 6.25 7.13
C PRO A 109 3.82 6.33 8.65
N ILE A 110 2.58 6.49 9.12
CA ILE A 110 2.26 6.52 10.57
C ILE A 110 2.62 5.17 11.22
N SER A 111 2.12 4.07 10.66
CA SER A 111 2.36 2.73 11.20
C SER A 111 3.82 2.29 11.06
N GLY A 112 4.47 2.61 9.94
CA GLY A 112 5.88 2.32 9.70
C GLY A 112 6.80 3.08 10.65
N THR A 113 6.59 4.39 10.83
CA THR A 113 7.35 5.20 11.78
C THR A 113 7.13 4.73 13.21
N LEU A 114 5.88 4.48 13.62
CA LEU A 114 5.59 4.00 14.96
C LEU A 114 6.31 2.68 15.25
N LEU A 115 6.26 1.72 14.33
CA LEU A 115 6.96 0.45 14.49
C LEU A 115 8.48 0.63 14.51
N GLY A 116 9.02 1.55 13.70
CA GLY A 116 10.44 1.90 13.69
C GLY A 116 10.91 2.49 15.02
N LEU A 117 10.13 3.40 15.60
CA LEU A 117 10.37 3.96 16.92
C LEU A 117 10.29 2.87 18.02
N LEU A 118 9.26 2.02 17.98
CA LEU A 118 9.08 0.93 18.95
C LEU A 118 10.20 -0.12 18.89
N LYS A 119 10.75 -0.37 17.70
CA LYS A 119 11.87 -1.29 17.49
C LYS A 119 13.24 -0.64 17.68
N GLY A 120 13.29 0.67 17.95
CA GLY A 120 14.54 1.41 18.09
C GLY A 120 15.36 1.48 16.79
N THR A 121 14.73 1.29 15.63
CA THR A 121 15.41 1.39 14.33
C THR A 121 15.36 2.82 13.75
N GLN A 122 14.58 3.70 14.37
CA GLN A 122 14.48 5.11 14.03
C GLN A 122 14.58 5.96 15.31
N ASP A 123 15.34 7.05 15.25
CA ASP A 123 15.39 8.03 16.32
C ASP A 123 14.15 8.92 16.30
N PHE A 124 13.71 9.32 17.49
CA PHE A 124 12.63 10.27 17.62
C PHE A 124 13.04 11.63 17.02
N ASN A 125 12.20 12.16 16.13
CA ASN A 125 12.43 13.44 15.48
C ASN A 125 11.12 14.23 15.43
N TRP A 126 11.10 15.41 16.05
CA TRP A 126 9.91 16.29 16.09
C TRP A 126 9.40 16.66 14.70
N LYS A 127 10.28 16.73 13.68
CA LYS A 127 9.89 17.01 12.29
C LYS A 127 8.99 15.90 11.73
N VAL A 128 9.22 14.65 12.16
CA VAL A 128 8.39 13.51 11.76
C VAL A 128 6.99 13.62 12.38
N VAL A 129 6.91 14.04 13.64
CA VAL A 129 5.61 14.28 14.31
C VAL A 129 4.81 15.36 13.56
N ILE A 130 5.44 16.49 13.24
CA ILE A 130 4.79 17.57 12.48
C ILE A 130 4.40 17.09 11.08
N GLY A 131 5.26 16.34 10.40
CA GLY A 131 4.97 15.77 9.09
C GLY A 131 3.75 14.85 9.12
N ILE A 132 3.64 13.97 10.13
CA ILE A 132 2.47 13.11 10.35
C ILE A 132 1.22 13.96 10.58
N LEU A 133 1.29 15.00 11.42
CA LEU A 133 0.14 15.88 11.68
C LEU A 133 -0.34 16.60 10.40
N LEU A 134 0.58 17.06 9.56
CA LEU A 134 0.26 17.70 8.28
C LEU A 134 -0.38 16.71 7.29
N ILE A 135 0.12 15.47 7.23
CA ILE A 135 -0.48 14.40 6.41
C ILE A 135 -1.92 14.14 6.88
N VAL A 136 -2.14 13.93 8.18
CA VAL A 136 -3.47 13.67 8.74
C VAL A 136 -4.41 14.84 8.45
N SER A 137 -3.95 16.07 8.65
CA SER A 137 -4.73 17.28 8.37
C SER A 137 -5.11 17.37 6.89
N GLY A 138 -4.18 17.07 5.98
CA GLY A 138 -4.42 17.02 4.54
C GLY A 138 -5.50 16.00 4.15
N ILE A 139 -5.47 14.81 4.76
CA ILE A 139 -6.51 13.79 4.53
C ILE A 139 -7.89 14.29 4.99
N ILE A 140 -7.96 14.92 6.17
CA ILE A 140 -9.21 15.45 6.70
C ILE A 140 -9.78 16.51 5.74
N LEU A 141 -8.94 17.39 5.22
CA LEU A 141 -9.36 18.40 4.24
C LEU A 141 -9.85 17.77 2.92
N VAL A 142 -9.14 16.75 2.41
CA VAL A 142 -9.57 15.99 1.23
C VAL A 142 -10.92 15.34 1.49
N GLN A 143 -11.13 14.77 2.67
CA GLN A 143 -12.40 14.16 3.04
C GLN A 143 -13.53 15.18 3.16
N LEU A 144 -13.29 16.32 3.81
CA LEU A 144 -14.27 17.40 3.95
C LEU A 144 -14.63 18.07 2.61
N SER A 145 -13.73 18.01 1.62
CA SER A 145 -14.00 18.52 0.28
C SER A 145 -15.06 17.69 -0.47
N HIS A 146 -15.33 16.47 -0.02
CA HIS A 146 -16.32 15.60 -0.63
C HIS A 146 -17.73 15.98 -0.15
N LYS A 147 -18.57 16.49 -1.05
CA LYS A 147 -20.02 16.58 -0.82
C LYS A 147 -20.62 15.19 -1.08
N PRO A 148 -21.35 14.59 -0.11
CA PRO A 148 -22.08 13.36 -0.37
C PRO A 148 -23.09 13.61 -1.49
N ALA A 149 -23.15 12.73 -2.48
CA ALA A 149 -24.22 12.76 -3.47
C ALA A 149 -25.51 12.35 -2.74
N HIS A 150 -26.49 13.24 -2.74
CA HIS A 150 -27.84 12.95 -2.25
C HIS A 150 -28.48 11.80 -3.04
#